data_AF-A0A3D1S106-F1
#
_entry.id   AF-A0A3D1S106-F1
#
_cell.length_a   1.000
_cell.length_b   1.000
_cell.length_c   1.000
_cell.angle_alpha   90.00
_cell.angle_beta   90.00
_cell.angle_gamma   90.00
#
_symmetry.space_group_name_H-M   'P 1'
#
loop_
_entity.id
_entity.type
_entity.pdbx_description
1 polymer ?
#
loop_
_entity_poly.entity_id
_entity_poly.type
_entity_poly.pdbx_seq_one_letter_code
_entity_poly.pdbx_strand_id
1 'polypeptide(L)'
;MAQQAYEYGPSQAAIDQLVTRFGDQVSLSSSVRERFGKDESFHPSVPPDAVVTPNSTEEVSEIVTICAHHHVPVIPYGTGTALEGHVGALYGGVCINMMEMNQVLEV
;
A
#
# COMPACT_ATOMS: atom_id res chain seq x y z
N MET A 1 15.91 11.89 -23.98
CA MET A 1 14.45 11.65 -23.93
C MET A 1 13.98 12.15 -22.58
N ALA A 2 13.24 13.27 -22.52
CA ALA A 2 12.70 13.75 -21.26
C ALA A 2 11.51 12.85 -20.90
N GLN A 3 11.66 12.08 -19.83
CA GLN A 3 10.60 11.27 -19.27
C GLN A 3 9.61 12.24 -18.62
N GLN A 4 8.43 12.41 -19.21
CA GLN A 4 7.37 13.21 -18.60
C GLN A 4 7.05 12.56 -17.25
N ALA A 5 7.17 13.32 -16.16
CA ALA A 5 6.86 12.82 -14.82
C ALA A 5 5.38 12.41 -14.78
N TYR A 6 5.13 11.18 -14.35
CA TYR A 6 3.77 10.71 -14.11
C TYR A 6 3.21 11.43 -12.88
N GLU A 7 2.07 12.10 -13.01
CA GLU A 7 1.42 12.83 -11.93
C GLU A 7 0.34 11.95 -11.30
N TYR A 8 0.49 11.65 -10.01
CA TYR A 8 -0.48 10.86 -9.26
C TYR A 8 -1.69 11.70 -8.85
N GLY A 9 -2.86 11.07 -8.79
CA GLY A 9 -4.09 11.68 -8.30
C GLY A 9 -4.14 11.77 -6.77
N PRO A 10 -5.06 12.59 -6.21
CA PRO A 10 -5.27 12.65 -4.77
C PRO A 10 -5.79 11.30 -4.24
N SER A 11 -5.24 10.81 -3.14
CA SER A 11 -5.55 9.49 -2.59
C SER A 11 -6.88 9.39 -1.85
N GLN A 12 -7.49 10.51 -1.43
CA GLN A 12 -8.69 10.51 -0.58
C GLN A 12 -9.87 9.75 -1.21
N ALA A 13 -10.18 9.98 -2.49
CA ALA A 13 -11.31 9.32 -3.14
C ALA A 13 -11.11 7.79 -3.25
N ALA A 14 -9.88 7.34 -3.48
CA ALA A 14 -9.55 5.91 -3.47
C ALA A 14 -9.69 5.33 -2.06
N ILE A 15 -9.18 6.05 -1.04
CA ILE A 15 -9.27 5.62 0.36
C ILE A 15 -10.71 5.50 0.81
N ASP A 16 -11.58 6.47 0.50
CA ASP A 16 -13.00 6.42 0.85
C ASP A 16 -13.69 5.21 0.22
N GLN A 17 -13.36 4.90 -1.04
CA GLN A 17 -13.87 3.72 -1.73
C GLN A 17 -13.34 2.42 -1.11
N LEU A 18 -12.06 2.36 -0.75
CA LEU A 18 -11.45 1.22 -0.07
C LEU A 18 -12.08 0.99 1.31
N VAL A 19 -12.27 2.06 2.10
CA VAL A 19 -12.94 1.98 3.41
C VAL A 19 -14.37 1.47 3.26
N THR A 20 -15.11 1.97 2.26
CA THR A 20 -16.47 1.51 1.98
C THR A 20 -16.51 0.02 1.60
N ARG A 21 -15.50 -0.45 0.85
CA ARG A 21 -15.46 -1.83 0.32
C ARG A 21 -14.88 -2.86 1.30
N PHE A 22 -13.89 -2.48 2.09
CA PHE A 22 -13.07 -3.40 2.89
C PHE A 22 -13.14 -3.16 4.40
N GLY A 23 -13.74 -2.05 4.85
CA GLY A 23 -14.01 -1.76 6.26
C GLY A 23 -12.77 -1.90 7.14
N ASP A 24 -12.84 -2.82 8.11
CA ASP A 24 -11.81 -3.06 9.13
C ASP A 24 -10.46 -3.52 8.56
N GLN A 25 -10.41 -3.98 7.30
CA GLN A 25 -9.14 -4.32 6.64
C GLN A 25 -8.32 -3.07 6.26
N VAL A 26 -8.90 -1.86 6.33
CA VAL A 26 -8.24 -0.59 6.03
C VAL A 26 -7.85 0.14 7.32
N SER A 27 -6.57 0.47 7.46
CA SER A 27 -6.06 1.26 8.58
C SER A 27 -5.60 2.65 8.14
N LEU A 28 -6.13 3.66 8.83
CA LEU A 28 -5.73 5.08 8.72
C LEU A 28 -4.94 5.55 9.95
N SER A 29 -4.67 4.65 10.90
CA SER A 29 -3.93 4.98 12.12
C SER A 29 -2.53 5.48 11.78
N SER A 30 -2.08 6.57 12.41
CA SER A 30 -0.72 7.10 12.21
C SER A 30 0.34 6.06 12.57
N SER A 31 0.18 5.34 13.68
CA SER A 31 1.16 4.32 14.12
C SER A 31 1.27 3.15 13.16
N VAL A 32 0.16 2.75 12.54
CA VAL A 32 0.16 1.69 11.52
C VAL A 32 0.85 2.20 10.26
N ARG A 33 0.47 3.37 9.75
CA ARG A 33 1.08 3.95 8.55
C ARG A 33 2.58 4.18 8.73
N GLU A 34 3.03 4.67 9.88
CA GLU A 34 4.46 4.83 10.21
C GLU A 34 5.23 3.51 10.16
N ARG A 35 4.65 2.43 10.69
CA ARG A 35 5.24 1.09 10.62
C ARG A 35 5.40 0.60 9.18
N PHE A 36 4.38 0.77 8.36
CA PHE A 36 4.38 0.29 6.96
C PHE A 36 5.11 1.22 5.98
N GLY A 37 5.56 2.40 6.43
CA GLY A 37 6.44 3.30 5.68
C GLY A 37 7.94 3.12 5.96
N LYS A 38 8.32 2.13 6.79
CA LYS A 38 9.69 1.90 7.24
C LYS A 38 10.13 0.47 6.95
N ASP A 39 11.35 0.33 6.44
CA ASP A 39 12.08 -0.93 6.33
C ASP A 39 13.40 -0.89 7.14
N GLU A 40 14.21 -1.93 7.02
CA GLU A 40 15.51 -2.10 7.69
C GLU A 40 16.62 -1.22 7.09
N SER A 41 16.31 -0.34 6.14
CA SER A 41 17.28 0.61 5.57
C SER A 41 17.59 1.79 6.51
N PHE A 42 18.60 2.57 6.15
CA PHE A 42 18.88 3.87 6.79
C PHE A 42 18.00 5.01 6.27
N HIS A 43 17.12 4.77 5.29
CA HIS A 43 16.24 5.81 4.77
C HIS A 43 15.20 6.22 5.83
N PRO A 44 14.76 7.50 5.83
CA PRO A 44 13.65 7.93 6.69
C PRO A 44 12.38 7.13 6.42
N SER A 45 11.53 6.96 7.44
CA SER A 45 10.18 6.42 7.22
C SER A 45 9.38 7.40 6.36
N VAL A 46 8.72 6.89 5.32
CA VAL A 46 7.81 7.65 4.48
C VAL A 46 6.46 6.91 4.47
N PRO A 47 5.54 7.27 5.39
CA PRO A 47 4.29 6.54 5.58
C PRO A 47 3.33 6.68 4.38
N PRO A 48 2.59 5.62 4.02
CA PRO A 48 1.49 5.70 3.05
C PRO A 48 0.30 6.47 3.65
N ASP A 49 -0.68 6.82 2.80
CA ASP A 49 -1.91 7.48 3.24
C ASP A 49 -2.87 6.49 3.92
N ALA A 50 -2.86 5.23 3.49
CA ALA A 50 -3.63 4.12 4.06
C ALA A 50 -2.88 2.79 3.94
N VAL A 51 -3.21 1.84 4.82
CA VAL A 51 -2.74 0.44 4.74
C VAL A 51 -3.94 -0.48 4.61
N VAL A 52 -3.95 -1.38 3.63
CA VAL A 52 -5.00 -2.38 3.44
C VAL A 52 -4.42 -3.77 3.63
N THR A 53 -5.08 -4.64 4.40
CA THR A 53 -4.62 -6.00 4.69
C THR A 53 -5.57 -7.04 4.07
N PRO A 54 -5.38 -7.42 2.80
CA PRO A 54 -6.21 -8.41 2.11
C PRO A 54 -5.94 -9.84 2.60
N ASN A 55 -6.89 -10.71 2.36
CA ASN A 55 -6.86 -12.14 2.68
C ASN A 55 -6.92 -13.04 1.43
N SER A 56 -7.09 -12.47 0.23
CA SER A 56 -7.11 -13.23 -1.02
C SER A 56 -6.55 -12.45 -2.21
N THR A 57 -6.20 -13.17 -3.27
CA THR A 57 -5.73 -12.59 -4.54
C THR A 57 -6.81 -11.72 -5.19
N GLU A 58 -8.08 -12.08 -5.06
CA GLU A 58 -9.22 -11.32 -5.58
C GLU A 58 -9.32 -9.95 -4.89
N GLU A 59 -9.14 -9.89 -3.58
CA GLU A 59 -9.14 -8.62 -2.84
C GLU A 59 -7.96 -7.74 -3.28
N VAL A 60 -6.75 -8.31 -3.46
CA VAL A 60 -5.59 -7.58 -4.00
C VAL A 60 -5.90 -6.99 -5.38
N SER A 61 -6.48 -7.79 -6.28
CA SER A 61 -6.85 -7.35 -7.63
C SER A 61 -7.83 -6.18 -7.60
N GLU A 62 -8.82 -6.24 -6.71
CA GLU A 62 -9.81 -5.17 -6.53
C GLU A 62 -9.19 -3.90 -5.95
N ILE A 63 -8.32 -4.02 -4.93
CA ILE A 63 -7.57 -2.87 -4.37
C ILE A 63 -6.74 -2.19 -5.46
N VAL A 64 -5.95 -2.96 -6.22
CA VAL A 64 -5.10 -2.43 -7.30
C VAL A 64 -5.95 -1.75 -8.37
N THR A 65 -7.10 -2.34 -8.73
CA THR A 65 -8.02 -1.75 -9.72
C THR A 65 -8.59 -0.42 -9.24
N ILE A 66 -9.00 -0.31 -7.97
CA ILE A 66 -9.48 0.94 -7.37
C ILE A 66 -8.36 1.99 -7.39
N CYS A 67 -7.16 1.66 -6.92
CA CYS A 67 -6.02 2.59 -6.93
C CYS A 67 -5.66 3.04 -8.35
N ALA A 68 -5.66 2.13 -9.33
CA ALA A 68 -5.39 2.45 -10.72
C ALA A 68 -6.42 3.42 -11.32
N HIS A 69 -7.71 3.20 -11.05
CA HIS A 69 -8.79 4.09 -11.49
C HIS A 69 -8.58 5.53 -10.98
N HIS A 70 -8.14 5.68 -9.74
CA HIS A 70 -7.88 6.99 -9.11
C HIS A 70 -6.46 7.52 -9.31
N HIS A 71 -5.61 6.81 -10.08
CA HIS A 71 -4.21 7.17 -10.30
C HIS A 71 -3.41 7.30 -8.99
N VAL A 72 -3.64 6.39 -8.04
CA VAL A 72 -3.00 6.37 -6.72
C VAL A 72 -1.88 5.31 -6.67
N PRO A 73 -0.69 5.64 -6.13
CA PRO A 73 0.40 4.67 -5.97
C PRO A 73 -0.01 3.47 -5.10
N VAL A 74 0.51 2.30 -5.44
CA VAL A 74 0.39 1.08 -4.65
C VAL A 74 1.77 0.66 -4.16
N ILE A 75 1.89 0.43 -2.85
CA ILE A 75 3.13 0.02 -2.19
C ILE A 75 2.93 -1.37 -1.59
N PRO A 76 3.44 -2.45 -2.21
CA PRO A 76 3.35 -3.77 -1.61
C PRO A 76 4.29 -3.88 -0.42
N TYR A 77 3.81 -4.45 0.68
CA TYR A 77 4.60 -4.68 1.88
C TYR A 77 4.49 -6.15 2.30
N GLY A 78 5.63 -6.83 2.36
CA GLY A 78 5.77 -8.18 2.94
C GLY A 78 6.05 -8.09 4.43
N THR A 79 7.33 -8.22 4.81
CA THR A 79 7.76 -8.18 6.21
C THR A 79 8.60 -6.94 6.57
N GLY A 80 8.89 -6.05 5.61
CA GLY A 80 9.65 -4.82 5.83
C GLY A 80 11.17 -4.98 5.91
N THR A 81 11.71 -6.13 5.50
CA THR A 81 13.15 -6.41 5.64
C THR A 81 14.02 -5.86 4.50
N ALA A 82 13.49 -4.96 3.66
CA ALA A 82 14.26 -4.34 2.59
C ALA A 82 15.35 -3.43 3.18
N LEU A 83 16.49 -3.33 2.50
CA LEU A 83 17.65 -2.55 2.96
C LEU A 83 17.86 -1.24 2.19
N GLU A 84 16.99 -0.95 1.22
CA GLU A 84 17.15 0.16 0.27
C GLU A 84 15.91 1.07 0.17
N GLY A 85 15.01 1.07 1.16
CA GLY A 85 13.88 2.02 1.21
C GLY A 85 12.70 1.65 0.32
N HIS A 86 12.56 0.38 -0.08
CA HIS A 86 11.57 -0.05 -1.09
C HIS A 86 10.12 0.13 -0.65
N VAL A 87 9.86 0.21 0.65
CA VAL A 87 8.51 0.37 1.22
C VAL A 87 8.12 1.84 1.45
N GLY A 88 9.00 2.79 1.15
CA GLY A 88 8.72 4.21 1.33
C GLY A 88 7.66 4.71 0.35
N ALA A 89 6.58 5.30 0.87
CA ALA A 89 5.49 5.86 0.07
C ALA A 89 5.81 7.30 -0.40
N LEU A 90 6.82 7.44 -1.27
CA LEU A 90 7.38 8.74 -1.70
C LEU A 90 6.35 9.71 -2.30
N TYR A 91 5.24 9.19 -2.80
CA TYR A 91 4.15 9.95 -3.40
C TYR A 91 2.82 9.76 -2.66
N GLY A 92 2.87 9.35 -1.39
CA GLY A 92 1.70 8.89 -0.64
C GLY A 92 1.15 7.58 -1.24
N GLY A 93 -0.17 7.41 -1.17
CA GLY A 93 -0.87 6.28 -1.75
C GLY A 93 -1.19 5.17 -0.76
N VAL A 94 -1.43 3.97 -1.29
CA VAL A 94 -1.98 2.84 -0.53
C VAL A 94 -0.94 1.74 -0.39
N CYS A 95 -0.61 1.39 0.84
CA CYS A 95 0.17 0.20 1.12
C CYS A 95 -0.72 -1.03 1.20
N ILE A 96 -0.31 -2.12 0.53
CA ILE A 96 -0.98 -3.42 0.63
C ILE A 96 -0.11 -4.31 1.51
N ASN A 97 -0.62 -4.63 2.70
CA ASN A 97 0.01 -5.51 3.67
C ASN A 97 -0.30 -6.97 3.32
N MET A 98 0.69 -7.69 2.81
CA MET A 98 0.54 -9.07 2.34
C MET A 98 0.72 -10.11 3.45
N MET A 99 0.97 -9.71 4.71
CA MET A 99 1.35 -10.63 5.79
C MET A 99 0.29 -11.69 6.13
N GLU A 100 -0.99 -11.41 5.88
CA GLU A 100 -2.09 -12.35 6.15
C GLU A 100 -2.34 -13.35 5.00
N MET A 101 -1.74 -13.12 3.82
CA MET A 101 -1.80 -14.05 2.69
C MET A 101 -0.74 -15.17 2.84
N ASN A 102 -0.80 -15.93 3.93
CA ASN A 102 0.26 -16.84 4.39
C ASN A 102 -0.08 -18.34 4.29
N GLN A 103 -1.15 -18.71 3.58
CA GLN A 103 -1.58 -20.11 3.47
C GLN A 103 -0.73 -20.90 2.45
N VAL A 104 -0.39 -22.14 2.79
CA VAL A 104 0.21 -23.12 1.86
C VAL A 104 -0.91 -23.92 1.19
N LEU A 105 -1.03 -23.82 -0.13
CA LEU A 105 -2.14 -24.43 -0.89
C LEU A 105 -1.86 -25.87 -1.35
N GLU A 106 -0.59 -26.21 -1.62
CA GLU A 106 -0.15 -27.53 -2.12
C GLU A 106 1.32 -27.76 -1.71
N VAL A 107 1.75 -29.03 -1.58
CA VAL A 107 3.14 -29.46 -1.28
C VAL A 107 3.54 -30.62 -2.18
#